data_AF-V9GCQ4-F1
#
_entry.id   AF-V9GCQ4-F1
#
_cell.length_a   1.000
_cell.length_b   1.000
_cell.length_c   1.000
_cell.angle_alpha   90.00
_cell.angle_beta   90.00
_cell.angle_gamma   90.00
#
_symmetry.space_group_name_H-M   'P 1'
#
loop_
_entity.id
_entity.type
_entity.pdbx_description
1 polymer ?
#
loop_
_entity_poly.entity_id
_entity_poly.type
_entity_poly.pdbx_seq_one_letter_code
_entity_poly.pdbx_strand_id
1 'polypeptide(L)'
;MIVVRDGQVLAKVAMPIAGLLADRPVETVAEEVAALEEGWKELGCFIHAPFMTFSLIALPVIPEIRITNRGIADVTEFRLMETEIRAVE
;
A
#
# COMPACT_ATOMS: atom_id res chain seq x y z
N MET A 1 -0.29 1.79 8.56
CA MET A 1 -0.70 2.55 7.36
C MET A 1 -1.36 3.86 7.79
N ILE A 2 -1.23 4.92 6.99
CA ILE A 2 -1.80 6.24 7.27
C ILE A 2 -2.42 6.82 6.00
N VAL A 3 -3.58 7.46 6.13
CA VAL A 3 -4.23 8.23 5.06
C VAL A 3 -4.04 9.71 5.39
N VAL A 4 -3.53 10.47 4.42
CA VAL A 4 -3.22 11.90 4.59
C VAL A 4 -3.82 12.68 3.42
N ARG A 5 -4.51 13.78 3.73
CA ARG A 5 -5.05 14.74 2.76
C ARG A 5 -4.63 16.15 3.15
N ASP A 6 -4.03 16.90 2.23
CA ASP A 6 -3.65 18.31 2.45
C ASP A 6 -2.82 18.53 3.75
N GLY A 7 -1.93 17.58 4.06
CA GLY A 7 -1.09 17.61 5.26
C GLY A 7 -1.79 17.15 6.55
N GLN A 8 -3.08 16.80 6.49
CA GLN A 8 -3.86 16.32 7.63
C GLN A 8 -4.00 14.81 7.62
N VAL A 9 -3.81 14.17 8.78
CA VAL A 9 -4.02 12.74 8.96
C VAL A 9 -5.51 12.48 9.11
N LEU A 10 -6.09 11.78 8.15
CA LEU A 10 -7.51 11.40 8.17
C LEU A 10 -7.73 10.13 9.01
N ALA A 11 -6.85 9.14 8.85
CA ALA A 11 -6.92 7.87 9.57
C ALA A 11 -5.54 7.20 9.66
N LYS A 12 -5.34 6.36 10.68
CA LYS A 12 -4.11 5.57 10.85
C LYS A 12 -4.40 4.23 11.53
N VAL A 13 -3.67 3.21 11.12
CA VAL A 13 -3.55 1.93 11.85
C VAL A 13 -2.07 1.72 12.17
N ALA A 14 -1.74 1.65 13.45
CA ALA A 14 -0.38 1.37 13.92
C ALA A 14 -0.14 -0.14 14.04
N MET A 15 0.98 -0.61 13.49
CA MET A 15 1.43 -2.02 13.54
C MET A 15 2.83 -2.07 14.16
N PRO A 16 2.96 -1.91 15.49
CA PRO A 16 4.26 -1.75 16.16
C PRO A 16 5.16 -2.98 16.06
N ILE A 17 4.60 -4.18 15.87
CA ILE A 17 5.38 -5.41 15.78
C ILE A 17 5.72 -5.66 14.32
N ALA A 18 6.98 -5.36 13.96
CA ALA A 18 7.56 -5.54 12.62
C ALA A 18 6.80 -4.85 11.47
N GLY A 19 5.90 -3.90 11.76
CA GLY A 19 5.03 -3.29 10.74
C GLY A 19 3.86 -4.19 10.32
N LEU A 20 3.66 -5.34 10.96
CA LEU A 20 2.70 -6.37 10.55
C LEU A 20 1.59 -6.63 11.57
N LEU A 21 1.92 -6.58 12.87
CA LEU A 21 0.99 -6.94 13.93
C LEU A 21 0.81 -5.79 14.93
N ALA A 22 -0.38 -5.76 15.51
CA ALA A 22 -0.71 -4.95 16.67
C ALA A 22 -0.88 -5.84 17.91
N ASP A 23 -0.58 -5.29 19.07
CA ASP A 23 -0.73 -5.91 20.40
C ASP A 23 -2.07 -5.56 21.08
N ARG A 24 -2.99 -4.98 20.31
CA ARG A 24 -4.31 -4.51 20.76
C ARG A 24 -5.40 -5.51 20.37
N PRO A 25 -6.58 -5.46 21.02
CA PRO A 25 -7.73 -6.30 20.66
C PRO A 25 -8.11 -6.17 19.18
N VAL A 26 -8.61 -7.26 18.61
CA VAL A 26 -8.95 -7.34 17.18
C VAL A 26 -10.05 -6.34 16.81
N GLU A 27 -10.99 -6.10 17.72
CA GLU A 27 -12.10 -5.15 17.55
C GLU A 27 -11.57 -3.72 17.37
N THR A 28 -10.62 -3.31 18.22
CA THR A 28 -9.97 -1.99 18.11
C THR A 28 -9.23 -1.84 16.79
N VAL A 29 -8.49 -2.86 16.37
CA VAL A 29 -7.74 -2.81 15.10
C VAL A 29 -8.71 -2.80 13.91
N ALA A 30 -9.81 -3.55 13.98
CA ALA A 30 -10.84 -3.59 12.95
C ALA A 30 -11.51 -2.21 12.77
N GLU A 31 -11.81 -1.52 13.86
CA GLU A 31 -12.34 -0.14 13.82
C GLU A 31 -11.35 0.83 13.16
N GLU A 32 -10.06 0.75 13.50
CA GLU A 32 -9.03 1.59 12.86
C GLU A 32 -8.87 1.27 11.36
N VAL A 33 -8.98 0.00 10.97
CA VAL A 33 -8.94 -0.41 9.55
C VAL A 33 -10.17 0.10 8.80
N ALA A 34 -11.36 0.04 9.40
CA ALA A 34 -12.57 0.62 8.81
C ALA A 34 -12.44 2.14 8.62
N ALA A 35 -11.86 2.85 9.60
CA ALA A 35 -11.57 4.28 9.47
C ALA A 35 -10.56 4.57 8.35
N LEU A 36 -9.55 3.71 8.15
CA LEU A 36 -8.65 3.81 6.99
C LEU A 36 -9.43 3.69 5.68
N GLU A 37 -10.33 2.70 5.55
CA GLU A 37 -11.13 2.51 4.33
C GLU A 37 -11.97 3.74 3.98
N GLU A 38 -12.59 4.38 4.98
CA GLU A 38 -13.31 5.65 4.77
C GLU A 38 -12.37 6.78 4.33
N GLY A 39 -11.19 6.90 4.95
CA GLY A 39 -10.17 7.86 4.53
C GLY A 39 -9.71 7.64 3.07
N TRP A 40 -9.55 6.39 2.65
CA TRP A 40 -9.22 6.05 1.27
C TRP A 40 -10.33 6.47 0.28
N LYS A 41 -11.60 6.27 0.65
CA LYS A 41 -12.75 6.75 -0.15
C LYS A 41 -12.74 8.27 -0.26
N GLU A 42 -12.39 8.98 0.81
CA GLU A 42 -12.28 10.44 0.80
C GLU A 42 -11.19 10.96 -0.16
N LEU A 43 -10.10 10.19 -0.32
CA LEU A 43 -9.05 10.44 -1.32
C LEU A 43 -9.46 10.03 -2.76
N GLY A 44 -10.64 9.45 -2.95
CA GLY A 44 -11.12 8.97 -4.26
C GLY A 44 -10.62 7.58 -4.65
N CYS A 45 -10.15 6.77 -3.69
CA CYS A 45 -9.78 5.38 -3.93
C CYS A 45 -10.96 4.44 -3.66
N PHE A 46 -11.34 3.66 -4.68
CA PHE A 46 -12.46 2.72 -4.63
C PHE A 46 -12.02 1.25 -4.79
N ILE A 47 -10.73 0.98 -4.62
CA ILE A 47 -10.19 -0.38 -4.66
C ILE A 47 -10.76 -1.17 -3.49
N HIS A 48 -11.16 -2.42 -3.74
CA HIS A 48 -11.61 -3.32 -2.69
C HIS A 48 -10.48 -3.61 -1.69
N ALA A 49 -10.78 -3.49 -0.39
CA ALA A 49 -9.84 -3.73 0.71
C ALA A 49 -8.47 -3.04 0.49
N PRO A 50 -8.43 -1.69 0.41
CA PRO A 50 -7.22 -0.95 0.03
C PRO A 50 -6.05 -1.22 0.97
N PHE A 51 -6.32 -1.45 2.27
CA PHE A 51 -5.30 -1.81 3.25
C PHE A 51 -4.53 -3.10 2.85
N MET A 52 -5.25 -4.17 2.49
CA MET A 52 -4.63 -5.43 2.06
C MET A 52 -3.99 -5.29 0.68
N THR A 53 -4.70 -4.69 -0.27
CA THR A 53 -4.23 -4.57 -1.66
C THR A 53 -2.90 -3.80 -1.73
N PHE A 54 -2.78 -2.66 -1.04
CA PHE A 54 -1.53 -1.89 -1.01
C PHE A 54 -0.40 -2.62 -0.30
N SER A 55 -0.70 -3.45 0.71
CA SER A 55 0.31 -4.26 1.40
C SER A 55 0.98 -5.31 0.49
N LEU A 56 0.35 -5.65 -0.65
CA LEU A 56 0.85 -6.63 -1.61
C LEU A 56 1.47 -6.03 -2.87
N ILE A 57 1.45 -4.69 -3.05
CA ILE A 57 2.03 -4.04 -4.24
C ILE A 57 3.51 -4.39 -4.44
N ALA A 58 4.24 -4.56 -3.33
CA ALA A 58 5.66 -4.87 -3.33
C ALA A 58 6.00 -6.36 -3.41
N LEU A 59 5.02 -7.25 -3.58
CA LEU A 59 5.23 -8.69 -3.58
C LEU A 59 5.75 -9.20 -4.96
N PRO A 60 7.02 -9.59 -5.11
CA PRO A 60 7.63 -9.86 -6.42
C PRO A 60 7.44 -11.32 -6.89
N VAL A 61 6.34 -11.96 -6.47
CA VAL A 61 6.03 -13.38 -6.77
C VAL A 61 4.62 -13.59 -7.35
N ILE A 62 3.92 -12.49 -7.61
CA ILE A 62 2.60 -12.47 -8.27
C ILE A 62 2.75 -11.76 -9.63
N PRO A 63 2.00 -12.17 -10.66
CA PRO A 63 2.36 -11.97 -12.06
C PRO A 63 2.51 -10.50 -12.50
N GLU A 64 3.19 -10.34 -13.64
CA GLU A 64 3.42 -9.09 -14.40
C GLU A 64 4.46 -8.14 -13.80
N ILE A 65 4.06 -6.90 -13.48
CA ILE A 65 4.96 -5.80 -13.11
C ILE A 65 4.75 -5.44 -11.64
N ARG A 66 5.85 -5.34 -10.88
CA ARG A 66 5.83 -5.02 -9.44
C ARG A 66 6.78 -3.89 -9.09
N ILE A 67 6.40 -3.07 -8.12
CA ILE A 67 7.26 -2.02 -7.57
C ILE A 67 7.95 -2.60 -6.35
N THR A 68 9.27 -2.71 -6.39
CA THR A 68 10.08 -3.22 -5.28
C THR A 68 10.98 -2.13 -4.72
N ASN A 69 11.66 -2.41 -3.61
CA ASN A 69 12.71 -1.53 -3.10
C ASN A 69 13.96 -1.45 -4.02
N ARG A 70 14.03 -2.25 -5.08
CA ARG A 70 15.11 -2.24 -6.08
C ARG A 70 14.70 -1.61 -7.42
N GLY A 71 13.48 -1.08 -7.51
CA GLY A 71 12.90 -0.53 -8.74
C GLY A 71 11.72 -1.35 -9.26
N ILE A 72 11.37 -1.15 -10.53
CA ILE A 72 10.29 -1.87 -11.19
C ILE A 72 10.81 -3.25 -11.60
N ALA A 73 10.14 -4.31 -11.20
CA ALA A 73 10.46 -5.69 -11.54
C ALA A 73 9.45 -6.26 -12.54
N ASP A 74 9.98 -6.83 -13.63
CA ASP A 74 9.23 -7.73 -14.50
C ASP A 74 9.34 -9.14 -13.91
N VAL A 75 8.24 -9.62 -13.33
CA VAL A 75 8.15 -10.93 -12.67
C VAL A 75 8.11 -12.07 -13.69
N THR A 76 7.70 -11.78 -14.93
CA THR A 76 7.66 -12.78 -16.01
C THR A 76 9.06 -13.09 -16.53
N GLU A 77 9.89 -12.05 -16.69
CA GLU A 77 11.25 -12.15 -17.21
C GLU A 77 12.33 -12.22 -16.11
N PHE A 78 11.94 -12.13 -14.83
CA PHE A 78 12.83 -12.10 -13.66
C PHE A 78 13.95 -11.05 -13.77
N ARG A 79 13.60 -9.84 -14.26
CA ARG A 79 14.55 -8.72 -14.41
C ARG A 79 14.01 -7.44 -13.79
N LEU A 80 14.93 -6.53 -13.48
CA LEU A 80 14.59 -5.15 -13.16
C LEU A 80 14.47 -4.35 -14.47
N MET A 81 13.40 -3.57 -14.58
CA MET A 81 13.17 -2.65 -15.69
C MET A 81 13.95 -1.35 -15.48
N GLU A 82 14.46 -0.79 -16.56
CA GLU A 82 15.07 0.54 -16.56
C GLU A 82 13.99 1.59 -16.28
N THR A 83 14.19 2.43 -15.27
CA THR A 83 13.18 3.39 -14.80
C THR A 83 13.33 4.78 -15.42
N GLU A 84 14.16 4.93 -16.45
CA GLU A 84 14.35 6.21 -17.14
C GLU A 84 13.11 6.56 -17.98
N ILE A 85 12.36 7.56 -17.54
CA ILE A 85 11.36 8.21 -18.37
C ILE A 85 12.12 9.06 -19.40
N ARG A 86 12.29 8.54 -20.62
CA ARG A 86 12.77 9.37 -21.73
C ARG A 86 11.70 10.40 -22.05
N ALA A 87 12.05 11.67 -21.99
CA ALA A 87 11.18 12.73 -22.49
C ALA A 87 10.89 12.45 -23.97
N VAL A 88 9.62 12.38 -24.33
CA VAL A 88 9.20 12.34 -25.73
C VAL A 88 9.34 13.78 -26.24
N GLU A 89 10.35 14.03 -27.08
CA GLU A 89 10.47 15.27 -27.86
C GLU A 89 9.37 15.37 -28.92
#